data_AF-A0A175RU13-F1
#
_entry.id   AF-A0A175RU13-F1
#
_cell.length_a   1.000
_cell.length_b   1.000
_cell.length_c   1.000
_cell.angle_alpha   90.00
_cell.angle_beta   90.00
_cell.angle_gamma   90.00
#
_symmetry.space_group_name_H-M   'P 1'
#
loop_
_entity.id
_entity.type
_entity.pdbx_description
1 polymer ?
#
loop_
_entity_poly.entity_id
_entity_poly.type
_entity_poly.pdbx_seq_one_letter_code
_entity_poly.pdbx_strand_id
1 'polypeptide(L)'
;MLTPGTVAAETDVVSKSGDTSLHVRIVQREDGLFDAELSDYRTTNPQPIALQFRHRPAEYADGYDTVVRSQVQWSGTSVPRKVSLDDAGRTPDYLSSAVLVPMPNEDGSESDDRPWVGSVLAIGALDWTLPNPYPELEVTVGKARPGAYGWVRDADGTPRTYGVSHGDELSTVSKRFGVTPAQLRWMNPYLETRGAEEWLLEGSTLNIDPANR
;
A
#
# COMPACT_ATOMS: atom_id res chain seq x y z
N MET A 1 -8.83 -1.18 -16.97
CA MET A 1 -8.40 -2.45 -16.31
C MET A 1 -7.52 -3.20 -17.29
N LEU A 2 -6.53 -3.96 -16.81
CA LEU A 2 -5.74 -4.83 -17.67
C LEU A 2 -6.57 -6.07 -18.05
N THR A 3 -6.06 -6.83 -19.01
CA THR A 3 -6.62 -8.15 -19.33
C THR A 3 -6.28 -9.13 -18.19
N PRO A 4 -7.19 -10.02 -17.77
CA PRO A 4 -6.86 -11.06 -16.79
C PRO A 4 -5.61 -11.86 -17.20
N GLY A 5 -4.76 -12.19 -16.23
CA GLY A 5 -3.47 -12.83 -16.45
C GLY A 5 -2.33 -11.87 -16.83
N THR A 6 -2.61 -10.58 -16.98
CA THR A 6 -1.57 -9.57 -17.24
C THR A 6 -0.76 -9.31 -15.97
N VAL A 7 0.57 -9.28 -16.11
CA VAL A 7 1.49 -8.83 -15.07
C VAL A 7 1.39 -7.32 -14.95
N ALA A 8 1.02 -6.85 -13.76
CA ALA A 8 0.87 -5.43 -13.46
C ALA A 8 2.11 -4.83 -12.78
N ALA A 9 2.91 -5.66 -12.11
CA ALA A 9 4.21 -5.31 -11.55
C ALA A 9 5.03 -6.59 -11.38
N GLU A 10 6.36 -6.49 -11.44
CA GLU A 10 7.28 -7.62 -11.31
C GLU A 10 8.58 -7.14 -10.66
N THR A 11 9.14 -7.92 -9.73
CA THR A 11 10.35 -7.54 -9.02
C THR A 11 11.07 -8.73 -8.43
N ASP A 12 12.38 -8.59 -8.26
CA ASP A 12 13.19 -9.48 -7.43
C ASP A 12 13.41 -8.84 -6.06
N VAL A 13 12.95 -9.52 -5.02
CA VAL A 13 13.11 -9.09 -3.63
C VAL A 13 14.42 -9.67 -3.11
N VAL A 14 15.46 -8.83 -2.96
CA VAL A 14 16.83 -9.30 -2.70
C VAL A 14 17.39 -8.68 -1.41
N SER A 15 17.96 -9.55 -0.58
CA SER A 15 18.65 -9.15 0.65
C SER A 15 19.93 -8.39 0.34
N LYS A 16 20.36 -7.53 1.27
CA LYS A 16 21.58 -6.73 1.09
C LYS A 16 22.84 -7.58 0.81
N SER A 17 22.92 -8.79 1.35
CA SER A 17 24.02 -9.73 1.10
C SER A 17 23.82 -10.60 -0.15
N GLY A 18 22.60 -10.66 -0.71
CA GLY A 18 22.24 -11.55 -1.81
C GLY A 18 22.00 -13.01 -1.39
N ASP A 19 22.06 -13.30 -0.10
CA ASP A 19 21.89 -14.66 0.43
C ASP A 19 20.45 -15.14 0.38
N THR A 20 19.50 -14.22 0.54
CA THR A 20 18.06 -14.43 0.41
C THR A 20 17.52 -13.66 -0.79
N SER A 21 16.75 -14.33 -1.64
CA SER A 21 16.06 -13.76 -2.80
C SER A 21 14.69 -14.40 -3.03
N LEU A 22 13.76 -13.66 -3.63
CA LEU A 22 12.44 -14.13 -4.06
C LEU A 22 12.02 -13.36 -5.32
N HIS A 23 11.51 -14.06 -6.34
CA HIS A 23 10.88 -13.43 -7.49
C HIS A 23 9.37 -13.27 -7.27
N VAL A 24 8.84 -12.08 -7.54
CA VAL A 24 7.44 -11.71 -7.30
C VAL A 24 6.82 -11.13 -8.57
N ARG A 25 5.70 -11.71 -9.02
CA ARG A 25 4.88 -11.19 -10.11
C ARG A 25 3.48 -10.87 -9.61
N ILE A 26 3.02 -9.64 -9.78
CA ILE A 26 1.66 -9.24 -9.43
C ILE A 26 0.79 -9.34 -10.67
N VAL A 27 -0.24 -10.18 -10.63
CA VAL A 27 -1.06 -10.56 -11.79
C VAL A 27 -2.51 -10.19 -11.56
N GLN A 28 -3.15 -9.57 -12.56
CA GLN A 28 -4.58 -9.25 -12.49
C GLN A 28 -5.44 -10.50 -12.67
N ARG A 29 -6.40 -10.70 -11.76
CA ARG A 29 -7.42 -11.75 -11.81
C ARG A 29 -8.61 -11.36 -12.68
N GLU A 30 -9.45 -12.34 -12.99
CA GLU A 30 -10.70 -12.14 -13.76
C GLU A 30 -11.69 -11.18 -13.07
N ASP A 31 -11.74 -11.20 -11.74
CA ASP A 31 -12.59 -10.30 -10.95
C ASP A 31 -12.05 -8.87 -10.85
N GLY A 32 -10.87 -8.59 -11.42
CA GLY A 32 -10.19 -7.30 -11.43
C GLY A 32 -9.35 -7.01 -10.18
N LEU A 33 -9.25 -7.95 -9.22
CA LEU A 33 -8.32 -7.91 -8.10
C LEU A 33 -6.97 -8.54 -8.51
N PHE A 34 -6.03 -8.66 -7.58
CA PHE A 34 -4.66 -9.06 -7.87
C PHE A 34 -4.18 -10.17 -6.94
N ASP A 35 -3.38 -11.07 -7.50
CA ASP A 35 -2.55 -12.00 -6.73
C ASP A 35 -1.07 -11.66 -6.95
N ALA A 36 -0.24 -11.90 -5.94
CA ALA A 36 1.19 -12.02 -6.10
C ALA A 36 1.58 -13.50 -6.28
N GLU A 37 2.18 -13.82 -7.42
CA GLU A 37 2.78 -15.13 -7.73
C GLU A 37 4.25 -15.12 -7.32
N LEU A 38 4.64 -16.12 -6.54
CA LEU A 38 5.96 -16.20 -5.90
C LEU A 38 6.76 -17.37 -6.50
N SER A 39 8.02 -17.10 -6.84
CA SER A 39 8.92 -18.11 -7.42
C SER A 39 10.39 -17.84 -7.07
N ASP A 40 11.26 -18.79 -7.39
CA ASP A 40 12.72 -18.67 -7.26
C ASP A 40 13.21 -18.24 -5.86
N TYR A 41 12.47 -18.66 -4.82
CA TYR A 41 12.90 -18.43 -3.43
C TYR A 41 14.18 -19.20 -3.13
N ARG A 42 15.21 -18.47 -2.70
CA ARG A 42 16.50 -19.01 -2.27
C ARG A 42 16.92 -18.35 -0.97
N THR A 43 17.47 -19.12 -0.04
CA THR A 43 18.12 -18.59 1.17
C THR A 43 19.25 -19.50 1.62
N THR A 44 20.34 -18.92 2.15
CA THR A 44 21.39 -19.65 2.88
C THR A 44 21.14 -19.67 4.40
N ASN A 45 20.15 -18.92 4.89
CA ASN A 45 19.75 -18.84 6.29
C ASN A 45 18.22 -19.07 6.45
N PRO A 46 17.76 -20.33 6.44
CA PRO A 46 16.35 -20.65 6.59
C PRO A 46 15.83 -20.22 7.97
N GLN A 47 14.80 -19.37 7.98
CA GLN A 47 14.14 -18.87 9.18
C GLN A 47 12.68 -18.51 8.86
N PRO A 48 11.80 -18.36 9.88
CA PRO A 48 10.49 -17.77 9.67
C PRO A 48 10.62 -16.38 9.06
N ILE A 49 9.84 -16.11 8.02
CA ILE A 49 9.91 -14.86 7.27
C ILE A 49 8.52 -14.48 6.77
N ALA A 50 8.25 -13.17 6.71
CA ALA A 50 7.05 -12.62 6.13
C ALA A 50 7.38 -11.85 4.85
N LEU A 51 6.61 -12.07 3.79
CA LEU A 51 6.52 -11.15 2.67
C LEU A 51 5.48 -10.09 3.01
N GLN A 52 5.86 -8.82 2.92
CA GLN A 52 4.98 -7.67 3.14
C GLN A 52 4.97 -6.77 1.91
N PHE A 53 3.80 -6.23 1.58
CA PHE A 53 3.64 -5.19 0.56
C PHE A 53 3.42 -3.83 1.25
N ARG A 54 4.35 -2.89 1.03
CA ARG A 54 4.41 -1.58 1.72
C ARG A 54 4.09 -0.45 0.74
N HIS A 55 3.43 0.60 1.23
CA HIS A 55 3.14 1.81 0.43
C HIS A 55 4.32 2.75 0.29
N ARG A 56 5.24 2.77 1.25
CA ARG A 56 6.46 3.58 1.15
C ARG A 56 7.58 2.77 0.53
N PRO A 57 8.48 3.42 -0.24
CA PRO A 57 9.77 2.84 -0.58
C PRO A 57 10.45 2.38 0.70
N ALA A 58 10.78 1.09 0.77
CA ALA A 58 11.43 0.51 1.95
C ALA A 58 12.94 0.71 1.91
N GLU A 59 13.55 0.83 3.08
CA GLU A 59 14.99 0.76 3.29
C GLU A 59 15.37 -0.48 4.09
N TYR A 60 16.63 -0.91 3.94
CA TYR A 60 17.14 -2.06 4.71
C TYR A 60 17.14 -1.72 6.20
N ALA A 61 16.78 -2.70 7.01
CA ALA A 61 16.59 -2.57 8.46
C ALA A 61 15.42 -1.66 8.89
N ASP A 62 14.55 -1.22 7.97
CA ASP A 62 13.27 -0.62 8.35
C ASP A 62 12.49 -1.56 9.26
N GLY A 63 11.97 -1.03 10.36
CA GLY A 63 11.24 -1.81 11.34
C GLY A 63 9.84 -2.22 10.88
N TYR A 64 9.02 -2.52 11.88
CA TYR A 64 7.62 -2.86 11.69
C TYR A 64 6.84 -1.72 11.01
N ASP A 65 6.04 -2.07 10.01
CA ASP A 65 5.13 -1.15 9.33
C ASP A 65 3.69 -1.51 9.72
N THR A 66 3.01 -0.61 10.44
CA THR A 66 1.62 -0.82 10.89
C THR A 66 0.60 -0.74 9.77
N VAL A 67 1.04 -0.45 8.54
CA VAL A 67 0.19 -0.07 7.39
C VAL A 67 0.28 -1.11 6.25
N VAL A 68 0.85 -2.28 6.54
CA VAL A 68 0.91 -3.42 5.60
C VAL A 68 -0.50 -3.87 5.23
N ARG A 69 -0.81 -3.85 3.94
CA ARG A 69 -2.14 -4.23 3.42
C ARG A 69 -2.28 -5.72 3.18
N SER A 70 -1.23 -6.38 2.71
CA SER A 70 -1.21 -7.83 2.55
C SER A 70 0.15 -8.36 2.99
N GLN A 71 0.11 -9.49 3.68
CA GLN A 71 1.29 -10.23 4.08
C GLN A 71 1.05 -11.73 4.06
N VAL A 72 2.12 -12.49 3.85
CA VAL A 72 2.12 -13.93 4.05
C VAL A 72 3.39 -14.32 4.80
N GLN A 73 3.27 -15.27 5.72
CA GLN A 73 4.38 -15.83 6.46
C GLN A 73 4.60 -17.29 6.08
N TRP A 74 5.87 -17.69 6.04
CA TRP A 74 6.25 -19.09 5.93
C TRP A 74 7.55 -19.36 6.70
N SER A 75 7.92 -20.63 6.80
CA SER A 75 9.17 -21.08 7.39
C SER A 75 9.84 -22.12 6.47
N GLY A 76 11.16 -22.26 6.60
CA GLY A 76 11.95 -23.15 5.76
C GLY A 76 12.05 -22.71 4.30
N THR A 77 12.11 -23.66 3.37
CA THR A 77 12.31 -23.42 1.93
C THR A 77 11.04 -23.58 1.09
N SER A 78 9.94 -24.06 1.68
CA SER A 78 8.66 -24.20 0.98
C SER A 78 7.89 -22.88 1.05
N VAL A 79 8.02 -22.06 0.01
CA VAL A 79 7.31 -20.78 -0.12
C VAL A 79 5.88 -20.98 -0.65
N PRO A 80 4.89 -20.19 -0.19
CA PRO A 80 3.59 -20.11 -0.85
C PRO A 80 3.78 -19.73 -2.33
N ARG A 81 3.03 -20.32 -3.25
CA ARG A 81 3.12 -19.96 -4.67
C ARG A 81 2.32 -18.70 -5.02
N LYS A 82 1.37 -18.33 -4.17
CA LYS A 82 0.38 -17.30 -4.44
C LYS A 82 -0.06 -16.62 -3.14
N VAL A 83 -0.25 -15.31 -3.21
CA VAL A 83 -0.73 -14.45 -2.11
C VAL A 83 -1.81 -13.53 -2.66
N SER A 84 -2.95 -13.42 -1.98
CA SER A 84 -4.00 -12.50 -2.37
C SER A 84 -3.64 -11.05 -1.99
N LEU A 85 -3.93 -10.10 -2.87
CA LEU A 85 -3.83 -8.65 -2.61
C LEU A 85 -5.21 -7.98 -2.47
N ASP A 86 -6.24 -8.73 -2.08
CA ASP A 86 -7.61 -8.21 -1.97
C ASP A 86 -7.72 -6.98 -1.06
N ASP A 87 -6.98 -6.97 0.05
CA ASP A 87 -6.91 -5.85 1.01
C ASP A 87 -6.27 -4.59 0.41
N ALA A 88 -5.49 -4.74 -0.68
CA ALA A 88 -4.97 -3.61 -1.43
C ALA A 88 -5.99 -3.02 -2.42
N GLY A 89 -7.10 -3.73 -2.66
CA GLY A 89 -8.18 -3.31 -3.53
C GLY A 89 -7.85 -3.44 -5.03
N ARG A 90 -8.69 -2.79 -5.85
CA ARG A 90 -8.63 -2.89 -7.33
C ARG A 90 -7.58 -2.00 -7.98
N THR A 91 -6.94 -1.14 -7.20
CA THR A 91 -5.89 -0.21 -7.65
C THR A 91 -4.74 -0.26 -6.65
N PRO A 92 -3.96 -1.37 -6.62
CA PRO A 92 -2.87 -1.58 -5.66
C PRO A 92 -1.58 -0.82 -5.98
N ASP A 93 -1.59 0.00 -7.04
CA ASP A 93 -0.46 0.76 -7.57
C ASP A 93 0.09 1.87 -6.65
N TYR A 94 -0.50 2.04 -5.47
CA TYR A 94 0.06 2.84 -4.37
C TYR A 94 1.07 2.07 -3.50
N LEU A 95 1.21 0.76 -3.71
CA LEU A 95 2.22 -0.05 -3.05
C LEU A 95 3.56 0.18 -3.73
N SER A 96 4.58 0.58 -2.98
CA SER A 96 5.91 0.90 -3.51
C SER A 96 6.92 -0.24 -3.43
N SER A 97 6.73 -1.18 -2.49
CA SER A 97 7.76 -2.22 -2.25
C SER A 97 7.16 -3.54 -1.78
N ALA A 98 7.78 -4.63 -2.24
CA ALA A 98 7.67 -5.96 -1.66
C ALA A 98 8.92 -6.23 -0.82
N VAL A 99 8.76 -6.63 0.43
CA VAL A 99 9.89 -6.85 1.35
C VAL A 99 9.81 -8.17 2.08
N LEU A 100 10.96 -8.75 2.39
CA LEU A 100 11.06 -9.88 3.32
C LEU A 100 11.50 -9.41 4.69
N VAL A 101 10.75 -9.79 5.71
CA VAL A 101 10.99 -9.44 7.12
C VAL A 101 11.13 -10.73 7.94
N PRO A 102 12.28 -11.01 8.57
CA PRO A 102 12.44 -12.16 9.44
C PRO A 102 11.48 -12.06 10.63
N MET A 103 10.82 -13.17 10.93
CA MET A 103 9.82 -13.27 11.99
C MET A 103 10.39 -14.01 13.21
N PRO A 104 9.85 -13.77 14.42
CA PRO A 104 10.14 -14.60 15.59
C PRO A 104 9.88 -16.09 15.31
N ASN A 105 10.51 -16.96 16.10
CA ASN A 105 10.18 -18.38 16.05
C ASN A 105 8.77 -18.62 16.58
N GLU A 106 8.10 -19.67 16.08
CA GLU A 106 6.72 -20.01 16.49
C GLU A 106 6.59 -20.32 17.99
N ASP A 107 7.68 -20.73 18.63
CA ASP A 107 7.74 -21.00 20.08
C ASP A 107 7.83 -19.73 20.93
N GLY A 108 7.81 -18.54 20.31
CA GLY A 108 7.88 -17.25 20.99
C GLY A 108 9.23 -16.97 21.63
N SER A 109 10.26 -17.79 21.34
CA SER A 109 11.62 -17.48 21.75
C SER A 109 12.11 -16.23 21.01
N GLU A 110 12.10 -15.10 21.72
CA GLU A 110 12.95 -13.97 21.39
C GLU A 110 14.38 -14.43 21.61
N SER A 111 15.07 -14.69 20.50
CA SER A 111 16.51 -14.89 20.57
C SER A 111 17.10 -13.49 20.57
N ASP A 112 17.61 -13.05 21.73
CA ASP A 112 18.49 -11.88 21.86
C ASP A 112 19.66 -11.95 20.84
N ASP A 113 19.94 -13.13 20.27
CA ASP A 113 20.94 -13.36 19.22
C ASP A 113 20.47 -12.98 17.80
N ARG A 114 19.22 -12.52 17.61
CA ARG A 114 18.66 -12.08 16.32
C ARG A 114 18.09 -10.65 16.36
N PRO A 115 18.92 -9.63 16.60
CA PRO A 115 18.47 -8.24 16.73
C PRO A 115 17.84 -7.65 15.44
N TRP A 116 17.94 -8.35 14.31
CA TRP A 116 17.36 -7.94 13.03
C TRP A 116 15.93 -8.48 12.80
N VAL A 117 15.38 -9.31 13.69
CA VAL A 117 13.99 -9.80 13.58
C VAL A 117 13.02 -8.61 13.60
N GLY A 118 11.98 -8.68 12.76
CA GLY A 118 11.03 -7.59 12.57
C GLY A 118 11.55 -6.44 11.71
N SER A 119 12.77 -6.53 11.20
CA SER A 119 13.37 -5.51 10.32
C SER A 119 13.50 -6.01 8.87
N VAL A 120 13.41 -5.10 7.90
CA VAL A 120 13.50 -5.41 6.46
C VAL A 120 14.86 -6.00 6.12
N LEU A 121 14.83 -7.25 5.65
CA LEU A 121 16.01 -8.00 5.21
C LEU A 121 16.25 -7.88 3.71
N ALA A 122 15.17 -7.96 2.92
CA ALA A 122 15.21 -7.97 1.45
C ALA A 122 14.14 -7.05 0.87
N ILE A 123 14.45 -6.43 -0.27
CA ILE A 123 13.62 -5.38 -0.88
C ILE A 123 13.53 -5.63 -2.39
N GLY A 124 12.33 -5.47 -2.94
CA GLY A 124 12.08 -5.30 -4.37
C GLY A 124 11.13 -4.12 -4.56
N ALA A 125 11.51 -3.17 -5.42
CA ALA A 125 10.64 -2.05 -5.79
C ALA A 125 9.51 -2.53 -6.71
N LEU A 126 8.31 -1.98 -6.54
CA LEU A 126 7.15 -2.32 -7.36
C LEU A 126 6.92 -1.23 -8.41
N ASP A 127 7.37 -1.50 -9.63
CA ASP A 127 7.10 -0.65 -10.79
C ASP A 127 5.80 -1.10 -11.46
N TRP A 128 4.73 -0.32 -11.28
CA TRP A 128 3.40 -0.67 -11.77
C TRP A 128 3.16 -0.20 -13.21
N THR A 129 2.51 -1.05 -14.00
CA THR A 129 2.03 -0.74 -15.36
C THR A 129 0.51 -0.60 -15.41
N LEU A 130 -0.13 -0.23 -14.29
CA LEU A 130 -1.57 -0.03 -14.24
C LEU A 130 -1.97 1.31 -14.87
N PRO A 131 -2.95 1.33 -15.79
CA PRO A 131 -3.44 2.58 -16.33
C PRO A 131 -4.18 3.36 -15.24
N ASN A 132 -3.93 4.66 -15.15
CA ASN A 132 -4.68 5.55 -14.28
C ASN A 132 -6.18 5.46 -14.65
N PRO A 133 -7.08 5.07 -13.73
CA PRO A 133 -8.51 4.98 -14.01
C PRO A 133 -9.17 6.36 -14.18
N TYR A 134 -8.50 7.44 -13.75
CA TYR A 134 -8.95 8.82 -13.86
C TYR A 134 -7.86 9.73 -14.47
N PRO A 135 -7.50 9.53 -15.74
CA PRO A 135 -6.41 10.27 -16.39
C PRO A 135 -6.69 11.76 -16.54
N GLU A 136 -7.96 12.16 -16.52
CA GLU A 136 -8.44 13.55 -16.62
C GLU A 136 -8.87 14.10 -15.25
N LEU A 137 -8.48 13.46 -14.14
CA LEU A 137 -8.85 13.91 -12.80
C LEU A 137 -8.16 15.24 -12.48
N GLU A 138 -8.97 16.28 -12.34
CA GLU A 138 -8.54 17.58 -11.84
C GLU A 138 -9.29 17.93 -10.56
N VAL A 139 -8.57 18.51 -9.60
CA VAL A 139 -9.14 18.97 -8.33
C VAL A 139 -9.36 20.48 -8.38
N THR A 140 -10.58 20.91 -8.05
CA THR A 140 -10.92 22.33 -7.93
C THR A 140 -11.31 22.63 -6.48
N VAL A 141 -10.56 23.50 -5.81
CA VAL A 141 -10.85 23.85 -4.41
C VAL A 141 -11.99 24.85 -4.30
N GLY A 142 -13.16 24.35 -3.94
CA GLY A 142 -14.31 25.15 -3.56
C GLY A 142 -14.23 25.72 -2.15
N LYS A 143 -15.19 26.60 -1.82
CA LYS A 143 -15.34 27.19 -0.49
C LYS A 143 -15.70 26.12 0.55
N ALA A 144 -15.25 26.31 1.79
CA ALA A 144 -15.71 25.53 2.93
C ALA A 144 -17.25 25.63 3.08
N ARG A 145 -17.86 24.54 3.54
CA ARG A 145 -19.33 24.40 3.63
C ARG A 145 -19.71 23.36 4.70
N PRO A 146 -20.98 23.30 5.14
CA PRO A 146 -21.43 22.27 6.06
C PRO A 146 -21.07 20.87 5.56
N GLY A 147 -20.40 20.07 6.40
CA GLY A 147 -19.87 18.74 6.06
C GLY A 147 -18.49 18.73 5.39
N ALA A 148 -17.84 19.90 5.22
CA ALA A 148 -16.52 20.07 4.61
C ALA A 148 -15.82 21.34 5.16
N TYR A 149 -15.56 21.32 6.46
CA TYR A 149 -15.00 22.39 7.28
C TYR A 149 -13.47 22.41 7.35
N GLY A 150 -12.82 21.35 6.90
CA GLY A 150 -11.37 21.18 6.93
C GLY A 150 -10.59 22.27 6.21
N TRP A 151 -9.30 22.34 6.53
CA TRP A 151 -8.37 23.28 5.94
C TRP A 151 -7.65 22.68 4.75
N VAL A 152 -7.25 23.53 3.80
CA VAL A 152 -6.44 23.16 2.64
C VAL A 152 -5.06 23.75 2.82
N ARG A 153 -4.02 22.96 2.50
CA ARG A 153 -2.65 23.43 2.41
C ARG A 153 -2.14 23.23 1.00
N ASP A 154 -1.63 24.32 0.45
CA ASP A 154 -1.04 24.37 -0.87
C ASP A 154 0.48 24.17 -0.78
N ALA A 155 1.06 23.64 -1.85
CA ALA A 155 2.48 23.65 -2.12
C ALA A 155 2.68 24.17 -3.55
N ASP A 156 3.49 25.22 -3.69
CA ASP A 156 3.77 25.88 -4.98
C ASP A 156 2.51 26.41 -5.69
N GLY A 157 1.47 26.77 -4.92
CA GLY A 157 0.17 27.21 -5.45
C GLY A 157 -0.76 26.08 -5.86
N THR A 158 -0.34 24.82 -5.73
CA THR A 158 -1.17 23.64 -5.95
C THR A 158 -1.69 23.09 -4.63
N PRO A 159 -3.02 22.93 -4.46
CA PRO A 159 -3.60 22.25 -3.32
C PRO A 159 -3.12 20.81 -3.23
N ARG A 160 -2.48 20.43 -2.12
CA ARG A 160 -1.95 19.07 -1.93
C ARG A 160 -2.59 18.32 -0.79
N THR A 161 -2.96 19.03 0.27
CA THR A 161 -3.42 18.38 1.50
C THR A 161 -4.69 19.01 2.01
N TYR A 162 -5.62 18.17 2.41
CA TYR A 162 -6.80 18.55 3.18
C TYR A 162 -6.70 17.99 4.59
N GLY A 163 -6.73 18.85 5.60
CA GLY A 163 -6.85 18.42 7.00
C GLY A 163 -8.30 18.28 7.37
N VAL A 164 -8.71 17.06 7.74
CA VAL A 164 -10.09 16.72 8.08
C VAL A 164 -10.49 17.36 9.41
N SER A 165 -11.58 18.13 9.39
CA SER A 165 -12.19 18.71 10.58
C SER A 165 -13.32 17.85 11.11
N HIS A 166 -13.71 18.08 12.37
CA HIS A 166 -14.90 17.47 12.95
C HIS A 166 -16.15 17.70 12.07
N GLY A 167 -16.91 16.62 11.84
CA GLY A 167 -18.14 16.67 11.05
C GLY A 167 -17.93 16.71 9.54
N ASP A 168 -16.71 16.46 9.05
CA ASP A 168 -16.46 16.28 7.61
C ASP A 168 -16.99 14.93 7.10
N GLU A 169 -17.72 14.99 6.00
CA GLU A 169 -18.32 13.83 5.34
C GLU A 169 -17.62 13.59 4.00
N LEU A 170 -17.32 12.32 3.68
CA LEU A 170 -16.64 12.00 2.42
C LEU A 170 -17.35 12.60 1.20
N SER A 171 -18.68 12.49 1.16
CA SER A 171 -19.48 12.99 0.02
C SER A 171 -19.44 14.52 -0.11
N THR A 172 -19.43 15.25 1.00
CA THR A 172 -19.45 16.70 1.01
C THR A 172 -18.05 17.27 0.76
N VAL A 173 -17.03 16.66 1.34
CA VAL A 173 -15.61 16.97 1.06
C VAL A 173 -15.28 16.71 -0.41
N SER A 174 -15.70 15.57 -0.98
CA SER A 174 -15.49 15.29 -2.42
C SER A 174 -16.11 16.38 -3.30
N LYS A 175 -17.36 16.79 -3.02
CA LYS A 175 -18.04 17.88 -3.75
C LYS A 175 -17.32 19.22 -3.60
N ARG A 176 -16.69 19.50 -2.45
CA ARG A 176 -15.87 20.71 -2.26
C ARG A 176 -14.67 20.73 -3.23
N PHE A 177 -14.14 19.56 -3.56
CA PHE A 177 -13.00 19.41 -4.46
C PHE A 177 -13.36 19.17 -5.93
N GLY A 178 -14.65 19.16 -6.27
CA GLY A 178 -15.12 18.88 -7.62
C GLY A 178 -14.93 17.42 -8.05
N VAL A 179 -14.69 16.51 -7.10
CA VAL A 179 -14.46 15.08 -7.35
C VAL A 179 -15.59 14.23 -6.80
N THR A 180 -15.61 12.97 -7.21
CA THR A 180 -16.48 11.93 -6.64
C THR A 180 -15.85 11.27 -5.41
N PRO A 181 -16.64 10.66 -4.51
CA PRO A 181 -16.11 9.84 -3.42
C PRO A 181 -15.15 8.73 -3.87
N ALA A 182 -15.41 8.14 -5.05
CA ALA A 182 -14.55 7.11 -5.62
C ALA A 182 -13.18 7.66 -6.02
N GLN A 183 -13.13 8.84 -6.64
CA GLN A 183 -11.87 9.53 -6.98
C GLN A 183 -11.10 9.96 -5.73
N LEU A 184 -11.79 10.46 -4.69
CA LEU A 184 -11.14 10.84 -3.44
C LEU A 184 -10.56 9.63 -2.70
N ARG A 185 -11.26 8.48 -2.69
CA ARG A 185 -10.71 7.20 -2.19
C ARG A 185 -9.56 6.69 -3.02
N TRP A 186 -9.63 6.82 -4.34
CA TRP A 186 -8.52 6.44 -5.20
C TRP A 186 -7.25 7.23 -4.86
N MET A 187 -7.36 8.56 -4.67
CA MET A 187 -6.24 9.39 -4.20
C MET A 187 -5.80 9.06 -2.75
N ASN A 188 -6.63 8.39 -1.96
CA ASN A 188 -6.38 8.06 -0.56
C ASN A 188 -6.69 6.57 -0.28
N PRO A 189 -5.83 5.63 -0.70
CA PRO A 189 -6.06 4.18 -0.52
C PRO A 189 -6.14 3.72 0.94
N TYR A 190 -5.76 4.60 1.88
CA TYR A 190 -5.84 4.39 3.32
C TYR A 190 -7.00 5.12 4.01
N LEU A 191 -7.90 5.70 3.22
CA LEU A 191 -9.04 6.43 3.75
C LEU A 191 -9.99 5.48 4.49
N GLU A 192 -10.10 5.68 5.79
CA GLU A 192 -11.09 5.03 6.64
C GLU A 192 -12.25 5.99 6.89
N THR A 193 -13.47 5.45 6.87
CA THR A 193 -14.69 6.21 7.20
C THR A 193 -15.45 5.54 8.34
N ARG A 194 -16.32 6.31 8.99
CA ARG A 194 -17.17 5.83 10.09
C ARG A 194 -18.65 6.08 9.81
N GLY A 195 -19.49 5.15 10.26
CA GLY A 195 -20.95 5.28 10.15
C GLY A 195 -21.49 5.11 8.73
N ALA A 196 -22.80 5.17 8.61
CA ALA A 196 -23.49 5.06 7.32
C ALA A 196 -23.28 6.31 6.44
N GLU A 197 -22.98 7.43 7.09
CA GLU A 197 -22.73 8.75 6.49
C GLU A 197 -21.29 8.91 5.98
N GLU A 198 -20.44 7.89 6.17
CA GLU A 198 -19.04 7.88 5.74
C GLU A 198 -18.25 9.10 6.26
N TRP A 199 -18.36 9.36 7.57
CA TRP A 199 -17.62 10.43 8.23
C TRP A 199 -16.13 10.19 8.13
N LEU A 200 -15.41 11.24 7.76
CA LEU A 200 -13.96 11.22 7.71
C LEU A 200 -13.40 11.31 9.13
N LEU A 201 -12.28 10.64 9.37
CA LEU A 201 -11.65 10.64 10.69
C LEU A 201 -11.05 12.02 10.97
N GLU A 202 -11.58 12.70 12.00
CA GLU A 202 -11.07 13.99 12.45
C GLU A 202 -9.55 13.95 12.73
N GLY A 203 -8.84 15.00 12.30
CA GLY A 203 -7.39 15.11 12.46
C GLY A 203 -6.57 14.31 11.43
N SER A 204 -7.21 13.48 10.61
CA SER A 204 -6.53 12.85 9.47
C SER A 204 -6.23 13.85 8.36
N THR A 205 -5.28 13.51 7.50
CA THR A 205 -4.91 14.29 6.32
C THR A 205 -5.21 13.50 5.07
N LEU A 206 -5.86 14.14 4.10
CA LEU A 206 -6.13 13.56 2.79
C LEU A 206 -5.20 14.18 1.74
N ASN A 207 -4.69 13.34 0.84
CA ASN A 207 -4.14 13.76 -0.43
C ASN A 207 -5.28 14.27 -1.34
N ILE A 208 -5.12 15.47 -1.86
CA ILE A 208 -6.03 16.08 -2.83
C ILE A 208 -5.30 16.47 -4.13
N ASP A 209 -4.09 15.95 -4.32
CA ASP A 209 -3.31 16.08 -5.54
C ASP A 209 -3.25 14.72 -6.25
N PRO A 210 -3.95 14.54 -7.39
CA PRO A 210 -3.92 13.30 -8.16
C PRO A 210 -2.51 12.86 -8.58
N ALA A 211 -1.56 13.80 -8.72
CA ALA A 211 -0.18 13.50 -9.10
C ALA A 211 0.68 12.98 -7.94
N ASN A 212 0.19 13.13 -6.70
CA ASN A 212 0.89 12.74 -5.47
C ASN A 212 0.24 11.51 -4.80
N ARG A 213 -0.38 10.65 -5.61
CA ARG A 213 -0.99 9.41 -5.12
C ARG A 213 0.05 8.37 -4.74
#